data_AF-U7L8F7-F1
#
_entry.id   AF-U7L8F7-F1
#
_cell.length_a   1.000
_cell.length_b   1.000
_cell.length_c   1.000
_cell.angle_alpha   90.00
_cell.angle_beta   90.00
_cell.angle_gamma   90.00
#
_symmetry.space_group_name_H-M   'P 1'
#
loop_
_entity.id
_entity.type
_entity.pdbx_description
1 polymer ?
#
loop_
_entity_poly.entity_id
_entity_poly.type
_entity_poly.pdbx_seq_one_letter_code
_entity_poly.pdbx_strand_id
1 'polypeptide(L)' 'MSEKSTEVDRETENVPSSKVAAARLIIKRAKEGKGKIEITPRIRELAGQDL' A
#
# COMPACT_ATOMS: atom_id res chain seq x y z
N MET A 1 7.10 26.77 -26.76
CA MET A 1 6.08 25.84 -26.21
C MET A 1 6.75 24.49 -26.16
N SER A 2 7.16 24.02 -24.98
CA SER A 2 7.84 22.72 -24.85
C SER A 2 6.95 21.78 -24.08
N GLU A 3 6.69 20.66 -24.73
CA GLU A 3 5.75 19.62 -24.39
C GLU A 3 6.09 18.99 -23.04
N LYS A 4 5.09 18.95 -22.16
CA LYS A 4 5.16 18.29 -20.86
C LYS A 4 5.07 16.79 -21.09
N SER A 5 6.21 16.14 -21.25
CA SER A 5 6.34 14.69 -21.20
C SER A 5 5.84 14.21 -19.84
N THR A 6 4.68 13.57 -19.82
CA THR A 6 4.17 12.82 -18.67
C THR A 6 5.05 11.59 -18.49
N GLU A 7 6.18 11.78 -17.81
CA GLU A 7 6.98 10.71 -17.25
C GLU A 7 6.10 10.04 -16.18
N VAL A 8 5.61 8.85 -16.51
CA VAL A 8 4.94 7.97 -15.56
C VAL A 8 6.04 7.49 -14.64
N ASP A 9 6.29 8.29 -13.59
CA ASP A 9 7.34 8.06 -12.62
C ASP A 9 7.09 6.68 -12.01
N ARG A 10 7.97 5.74 -12.37
CA ARG A 10 8.01 4.42 -11.76
C ARG A 10 8.63 4.64 -10.39
N GLU A 11 7.83 5.15 -9.48
CA GLU A 11 8.15 5.34 -8.07
C GLU A 11 8.36 3.95 -7.45
N THR A 12 9.53 3.38 -7.68
CA THR A 12 10.16 2.41 -6.79
C THR A 12 10.73 3.21 -5.60
N GLU A 13 9.95 4.17 -5.11
CA GLU A 13 10.25 4.99 -3.97
C GLU A 13 10.16 4.06 -2.76
N ASN A 14 11.25 4.00 -2.00
CA ASN A 14 11.38 3.21 -0.79
C ASN A 14 10.14 3.41 0.08
N VAL A 15 9.20 2.45 0.04
CA VAL A 15 7.94 2.58 0.77
C VAL A 15 8.29 2.70 2.24
N PRO A 16 7.94 3.80 2.92
CA PRO A 16 8.33 4.00 4.30
C PRO A 16 7.77 2.87 5.15
N SER A 17 8.61 2.31 6.02
CA SER A 17 8.30 1.16 6.87
C SER A 17 7.03 1.34 7.70
N SER A 18 6.68 2.58 8.04
CA SER A 18 5.43 2.95 8.70
C SER A 18 4.18 2.60 7.88
N LYS A 19 4.21 2.78 6.55
CA LYS A 19 3.10 2.43 5.66
C LYS A 19 2.94 0.90 5.56
N VAL A 20 4.04 0.16 5.51
CA VAL A 20 4.05 -1.30 5.55
C VAL A 20 3.49 -1.82 6.88
N ALA A 21 3.94 -1.25 8.01
CA ALA A 21 3.43 -1.60 9.33
C ALA A 21 1.93 -1.33 9.47
N ALA A 22 1.46 -0.18 8.99
CA ALA A 22 0.04 0.16 8.97
C ALA A 22 -0.76 -0.84 8.12
N ALA A 23 -0.28 -1.16 6.91
CA ALA A 23 -0.91 -2.15 6.04
C ALA A 23 -1.05 -3.53 6.72
N ARG A 24 0.03 -4.02 7.36
CA ARG A 24 0.00 -5.28 8.12
C ARG A 24 -0.98 -5.25 9.29
N LEU A 25 -1.07 -4.13 10.02
CA LEU A 25 -2.04 -3.97 11.11
C LEU A 25 -3.49 -3.97 10.63
N ILE A 26 -3.75 -3.32 9.49
CA ILE A 26 -5.07 -3.31 8.85
C ILE A 26 -5.49 -4.73 8.49
N ILE A 27 -4.61 -5.49 7.84
CA ILE A 27 -4.89 -6.89 7.48
C ILE A 27 -5.13 -7.73 8.73
N LYS A 28 -4.26 -7.61 9.74
CA LYS A 28 -4.41 -8.35 11.00
C LYS A 28 -5.75 -8.07 11.67
N ARG A 29 -6.15 -6.79 11.78
CA ARG A 29 -7.44 -6.40 12.38
C ARG A 29 -8.63 -6.91 11.58
N ALA A 30 -8.53 -6.93 10.26
CA ALA A 30 -9.58 -7.52 9.42
C ALA A 30 -9.71 -9.03 9.65
N LYS A 31 -8.60 -9.77 9.77
CA LYS A 31 -8.62 -11.19 10.13
C LYS A 31 -9.25 -11.45 11.51
N GLU A 32 -9.04 -10.53 12.46
CA GLU A 32 -9.67 -10.57 13.79
C GLU A 32 -11.16 -10.17 13.80
N GLY A 33 -11.76 -9.84 12.64
CA GLY A 33 -13.14 -9.34 12.54
C GLY A 33 -13.33 -7.92 13.08
N LYS A 34 -12.23 -7.21 13.36
CA LYS A 34 -12.20 -5.83 13.90
C LYS A 34 -11.82 -4.79 12.85
N GLY A 35 -11.68 -5.21 11.59
CA GLY A 35 -11.37 -4.32 10.47
C GLY A 35 -12.56 -3.43 10.17
N LYS A 36 -12.36 -2.11 10.24
CA LYS A 36 -13.38 -1.11 9.89
C LYS A 36 -13.22 -0.53 8.48
N ILE A 37 -12.17 -0.95 7.77
CA ILE A 37 -11.83 -0.46 6.44
C ILE A 37 -11.65 -1.64 5.49
N GLU A 38 -12.01 -1.42 4.23
CA GLU A 38 -11.84 -2.39 3.17
C GLU A 38 -10.36 -2.59 2.83
N ILE A 39 -9.96 -3.84 2.62
CA ILE A 39 -8.60 -4.18 2.22
C ILE A 39 -8.48 -4.08 0.70
N THR A 40 -7.92 -2.97 0.24
CA THR A 40 -7.63 -2.74 -1.18
C THR A 40 -6.41 -3.56 -1.65
N PRO A 41 -6.25 -3.80 -2.97
CA PRO A 41 -5.08 -4.50 -3.51
C PRO A 41 -3.76 -3.86 -3.08
N ARG A 42 -3.68 -2.53 -3.06
CA ARG A 42 -2.49 -1.79 -2.62
C ARG A 42 -2.10 -2.07 -1.17
N ILE A 43 -3.07 -2.22 -0.27
CA ILE A 43 -2.81 -2.58 1.14
C ILE A 43 -2.22 -3.99 1.23
N ARG A 44 -2.68 -4.92 0.40
CA ARG A 44 -2.13 -6.29 0.34
C ARG A 44 -0.70 -6.29 -0.21
N GLU A 45 -0.45 -5.54 -1.26
CA GLU A 45 0.90 -5.38 -1.80
C GLU A 45 1.85 -4.78 -0.76
N LEU A 46 1.42 -3.72 -0.07
CA LEU A 46 2.21 -3.06 0.97
C LEU A 46 2.47 -3.95 2.20
N ALA A 47 1.57 -4.87 2.52
CA ALA A 47 1.75 -5.78 3.64
C ALA A 47 2.72 -6.94 3.35
N GLY A 48 3.11 -7.11 2.08
CA GLY A 48 3.76 -8.32 1.58
C GLY A 48 2.69 -9.38 1.31
N GLN A 49 2.63 -9.90 0.09
CA GLN A 49 1.59 -10.81 -0.42
C GLN A 49 1.36 -12.12 0.36
N ASP A 50 2.03 -12.33 1.50
CA ASP A 50 1.93 -13.54 2.29
C ASP A 50 1.54 -13.19 3.74
N LEU A 51 0.27 -13.43 4.08
CA LEU A 51 -0.23 -13.39 5.46
C LEU A 51 -1.31 -14.43 5.68
#